data_AF-A0A1S8C7S7-F1
#
_entry.id   AF-A0A1S8C7S7-F1
#
_cell.length_a   1.000
_cell.length_b   1.000
_cell.length_c   1.000
_cell.angle_alpha   90.00
_cell.angle_beta   90.00
_cell.angle_gamma   90.00
#
_symmetry.space_group_name_H-M   'P 1'
#
loop_
_entity.id
_entity.type
_entity.pdbx_description
1 polymer ?
#
loop_
_entity_poly.entity_id
_entity_poly.type
_entity_poly.pdbx_seq_one_letter_code
_entity_poly.pdbx_strand_id
1 'polypeptide(L)'
;MTSGLLVLGVSAVLAALLLTALVVVPAGPAQVPLSRLDPTTAPPSSALAGAGAAAGAAVGRVLEKRGRVAAGTAALERAGVGTALPDFVLLVGVATLGLGATGALVGGPVLGVLAVLAGPLGARLLLRVRAARRRAAFADQLDDSLQLMASSLRAGHSLLRSVDSVSHEAESPTSEEFARIVNETRVGRDLGDALDEVAERMGSDDFVWVAQAIAIHREVGGNLAEVLDAVGHTIRERNAIRRQVKALSAEGKLSATVLMALPFGIIAFLSVTNPAYLAKFTQSLAGYAMLAVAAMMMAVGGFWLKKTVAIRF
;
A
#
# COMPACT_ATOMS: atom_id res chain seq x y z
N MET A 1 -17.11 -34.58 1.46
CA MET A 1 -16.30 -34.31 0.24
C MET A 1 -16.25 -32.83 -0.14
N THR A 2 -17.18 -31.97 0.30
CA THR A 2 -17.22 -30.53 -0.03
C THR A 2 -16.22 -29.67 0.76
N SER A 3 -15.86 -30.07 1.98
CA SER A 3 -14.92 -29.32 2.84
C SER A 3 -13.49 -29.32 2.32
N GLY A 4 -13.04 -30.42 1.68
CA GLY A 4 -11.69 -30.54 1.12
C GLY A 4 -11.46 -29.63 -0.09
N LEU A 5 -12.47 -29.48 -0.96
CA LEU A 5 -12.42 -28.59 -2.12
C LEU A 5 -12.39 -27.11 -1.71
N LEU A 6 -13.09 -26.73 -0.63
CA LEU A 6 -13.03 -25.37 -0.09
C LEU A 6 -11.68 -25.04 0.52
N VAL A 7 -11.09 -25.96 1.29
CA VAL A 7 -9.76 -25.77 1.89
C VAL A 7 -8.67 -25.72 0.81
N LEU A 8 -8.76 -26.56 -0.22
CA LEU A 8 -7.87 -26.51 -1.39
C LEU A 8 -8.03 -25.23 -2.22
N GLY A 9 -9.26 -24.76 -2.40
CA GLY A 9 -9.54 -23.50 -3.10
C GLY A 9 -8.98 -22.28 -2.37
N VAL A 10 -9.18 -22.19 -1.05
CA VAL A 10 -8.66 -21.10 -0.22
C VAL A 10 -7.13 -21.12 -0.16
N SER A 11 -6.52 -22.29 -0.04
CA SER A 11 -5.06 -22.43 -0.02
C SER A 11 -4.43 -22.11 -1.38
N ALA A 12 -5.09 -22.45 -2.50
CA ALA A 12 -4.65 -22.05 -3.85
C ALA A 12 -4.75 -20.53 -4.06
N VAL A 13 -5.81 -19.88 -3.59
CA VAL A 13 -5.97 -18.41 -3.65
C VAL A 13 -4.95 -17.70 -2.74
N LEU A 14 -4.66 -18.25 -1.56
CA LEU A 14 -3.61 -17.73 -0.68
C LEU A 14 -2.22 -17.92 -1.29
N ALA A 15 -1.94 -19.07 -1.91
CA ALA A 15 -0.68 -19.30 -2.64
C ALA A 15 -0.56 -18.37 -3.86
N ALA A 16 -1.66 -18.07 -4.55
CA ALA A 16 -1.73 -17.11 -5.64
C ALA A 16 -1.41 -15.69 -5.17
N LEU A 17 -1.99 -15.26 -4.05
CA LEU A 17 -1.69 -13.97 -3.42
C LEU A 17 -0.26 -13.90 -2.88
N LEU A 18 0.27 -15.01 -2.36
CA LEU A 18 1.62 -15.08 -1.81
C LEU A 18 2.69 -15.08 -2.89
N LEU A 19 2.48 -15.79 -4.02
CA LEU A 19 3.37 -15.76 -5.18
C LEU A 19 3.33 -14.40 -5.87
N THR A 20 2.14 -13.83 -6.10
CA THR A 20 2.06 -12.46 -6.62
C THR A 20 2.68 -11.44 -5.67
N ALA A 21 2.54 -11.60 -4.35
CA ALA A 21 3.27 -10.78 -3.38
C ALA A 21 4.79 -10.97 -3.48
N LEU A 22 5.29 -12.20 -3.63
CA LEU A 22 6.72 -12.48 -3.72
C LEU A 22 7.37 -11.85 -4.95
N VAL A 23 6.63 -11.76 -6.07
CA VAL A 23 7.15 -11.13 -7.30
C VAL A 23 6.93 -9.62 -7.35
N VAL A 24 5.96 -9.09 -6.57
CA VAL A 24 5.74 -7.64 -6.40
C VAL A 24 6.67 -7.05 -5.33
N VAL A 25 7.17 -7.85 -4.39
CA VAL A 25 8.22 -7.42 -3.46
C VAL A 25 9.48 -7.20 -4.30
N PRO A 26 10.03 -5.97 -4.32
CA PRO A 26 11.27 -5.73 -5.04
C PRO A 26 12.34 -6.63 -4.44
N ALA A 27 13.03 -7.40 -5.30
CA ALA A 27 14.42 -7.74 -5.01
C ALA A 27 15.12 -6.42 -4.68
N GLY A 28 15.96 -6.40 -3.64
CA GLY A 28 16.64 -5.19 -3.15
C GLY A 28 17.32 -4.38 -4.26
N PRO A 29 17.85 -3.18 -3.97
CA PRO A 29 18.38 -2.27 -4.98
C PRO A 29 19.23 -3.04 -5.99
N ALA A 30 18.77 -3.08 -7.24
CA ALA A 30 19.46 -3.80 -8.29
C ALA A 30 20.82 -3.12 -8.44
N GLN A 31 21.87 -3.76 -7.92
CA GLN A 31 23.24 -3.32 -8.13
C GLN A 31 23.51 -3.48 -9.62
N VAL A 32 23.35 -2.40 -10.37
CA VAL A 32 23.67 -2.39 -11.79
C VAL A 32 25.18 -2.57 -11.88
N PRO A 33 25.68 -3.69 -12.43
CA PRO A 33 27.11 -3.91 -12.50
C PRO A 33 27.72 -2.82 -13.39
N LEU A 34 28.85 -2.25 -12.96
CA LEU A 34 29.57 -1.22 -13.71
C LEU A 34 29.97 -1.68 -15.12
N SER A 35 30.00 -2.99 -15.38
CA SER A 35 30.21 -3.53 -16.73
C SER A 35 29.12 -3.14 -17.74
N ARG A 36 27.93 -2.69 -17.32
CA ARG A 36 26.93 -2.12 -18.24
C ARG A 36 27.31 -0.75 -18.81
N LEU A 37 28.29 -0.06 -18.22
CA LEU A 37 28.88 1.17 -18.76
C LEU A 37 29.92 0.87 -19.86
N ASP A 38 30.30 -0.41 -20.04
CA ASP A 38 31.24 -0.81 -21.08
C ASP A 38 30.49 -1.06 -22.40
N PRO A 39 30.60 -0.15 -23.40
CA PRO A 39 29.91 -0.28 -24.68
C PRO A 39 30.42 -1.47 -25.51
N THR A 40 31.51 -2.12 -25.11
CA THR A 40 32.06 -3.29 -25.80
C THR A 40 31.47 -4.61 -25.33
N THR A 41 30.79 -4.62 -24.17
CA THR A 41 30.14 -5.83 -23.65
C THR A 41 28.73 -5.96 -24.22
N ALA A 42 28.57 -6.81 -25.24
CA ALA A 42 27.25 -7.19 -25.71
C ALA A 42 26.49 -7.87 -24.55
N PRO A 43 25.26 -7.43 -24.19
CA PRO A 43 24.52 -8.05 -23.11
C PRO A 43 24.30 -9.55 -23.43
N PRO A 44 24.44 -10.47 -22.45
CA PRO A 44 24.24 -11.88 -22.69
C PRO A 44 22.78 -12.14 -23.13
N SER A 45 22.58 -12.38 -24.42
CA SER A 45 21.28 -12.62 -25.02
C SER A 45 20.90 -14.08 -24.85
N SER A 46 20.29 -14.44 -23.71
CA SER A 46 19.60 -15.73 -23.61
C SER A 46 18.33 -15.71 -24.49
N ALA A 47 17.97 -16.84 -25.08
CA ALA A 47 16.74 -16.95 -25.89
C ALA A 47 15.48 -16.56 -25.08
N LEU A 48 15.49 -16.85 -23.78
CA LEU A 48 14.46 -16.45 -22.83
C LEU A 48 14.41 -14.92 -22.61
N ALA A 49 15.57 -14.25 -22.60
CA ALA A 49 15.63 -12.79 -22.50
C ALA A 49 15.07 -12.11 -23.77
N GLY A 50 15.36 -12.65 -24.95
CA GLY A 50 14.80 -12.17 -26.21
C GLY A 50 13.27 -12.35 -26.30
N ALA A 51 12.76 -13.52 -25.88
CA ALA A 51 11.33 -13.79 -25.82
C ALA A 51 10.61 -12.87 -24.82
N GLY A 52 11.21 -12.64 -23.65
CA GLY A 52 10.70 -11.70 -22.65
C GLY A 52 10.60 -10.27 -23.18
N ALA A 53 11.63 -9.78 -23.85
CA ALA A 53 11.65 -8.43 -24.44
C ALA A 53 10.58 -8.26 -25.54
N ALA A 54 10.42 -9.26 -26.42
CA ALA A 54 9.40 -9.23 -27.48
C ALA A 54 7.98 -9.23 -26.91
N ALA A 55 7.73 -10.04 -25.88
CA ALA A 55 6.44 -10.10 -25.19
C ALA A 55 6.16 -8.80 -24.41
N GLY A 56 7.15 -8.21 -23.75
CA GLY A 56 7.04 -6.90 -23.10
C GLY A 56 6.67 -5.80 -24.09
N ALA A 57 7.30 -5.77 -25.26
CA ALA A 57 6.99 -4.82 -26.34
C ALA A 57 5.57 -5.02 -26.92
N ALA A 58 5.06 -6.25 -26.97
CA ALA A 58 3.67 -6.52 -27.35
C ALA A 58 2.68 -6.00 -26.31
N VAL A 59 2.96 -6.22 -25.02
CA VAL A 59 2.17 -5.70 -23.90
C VAL A 59 2.15 -4.17 -23.90
N GLY A 60 3.32 -3.53 -24.13
CA GLY A 60 3.44 -2.08 -24.27
C GLY A 60 2.49 -1.51 -25.33
N ARG A 61 2.51 -2.07 -26.55
CA ARG A 61 1.61 -1.66 -27.66
C ARG A 61 0.13 -1.80 -27.31
N VAL A 62 -0.26 -2.83 -26.55
CA VAL A 62 -1.66 -3.01 -26.10
C VAL A 62 -2.04 -1.99 -25.03
N LEU A 63 -1.13 -1.69 -24.10
CA LEU A 63 -1.36 -0.69 -23.05
C LEU A 63 -1.47 0.73 -23.61
N GLU A 64 -0.64 1.07 -24.60
CA GLU A 64 -0.69 2.33 -25.34
C GLU A 64 -2.04 2.50 -26.05
N LYS A 65 -2.47 1.49 -26.81
CA LYS A 65 -3.79 1.50 -27.49
C LYS A 65 -4.97 1.68 -26.54
N ARG A 66 -4.84 1.23 -25.29
CA ARG A 66 -5.89 1.37 -24.25
C ARG A 66 -5.77 2.65 -23.44
N GLY A 67 -4.75 3.49 -23.65
CA GLY A 67 -4.51 4.72 -22.88
C GLY A 67 -4.22 4.47 -21.40
N ARG A 68 -3.78 3.26 -21.01
CA ARG A 68 -3.58 2.89 -19.58
C ARG A 68 -2.13 2.97 -19.12
N VAL A 69 -1.21 3.40 -19.97
CA VAL A 69 0.22 3.49 -19.65
C VAL A 69 0.45 4.48 -18.52
N ALA A 70 0.03 5.74 -18.67
CA ALA A 70 0.24 6.79 -17.68
C ALA A 70 -0.37 6.44 -16.30
N ALA A 71 -1.60 5.94 -16.28
CA ALA A 71 -2.25 5.55 -15.03
C ALA A 71 -1.58 4.34 -14.36
N GLY A 72 -1.01 3.42 -15.15
CA GLY A 72 -0.31 2.24 -14.66
C GLY A 72 1.08 2.56 -14.14
N THR A 73 1.85 3.39 -14.85
CA THR A 73 3.19 3.85 -14.42
C THR A 73 3.07 4.65 -13.13
N ALA A 74 2.13 5.60 -13.06
CA ALA A 74 1.89 6.38 -11.84
C ALA A 74 1.48 5.49 -10.65
N ALA A 75 0.79 4.38 -10.88
CA ALA A 75 0.44 3.44 -9.81
C ALA A 75 1.65 2.62 -9.31
N LEU A 76 2.58 2.26 -10.20
CA LEU A 76 3.82 1.57 -9.83
C LEU A 76 4.79 2.50 -9.10
N GLU A 77 4.93 3.73 -9.59
CA GLU A 77 5.74 4.78 -8.96
C GLU A 77 5.25 5.07 -7.54
N ARG A 78 3.94 5.27 -7.36
CA ARG A 78 3.35 5.46 -6.01
C ARG A 78 3.55 4.26 -5.09
N ALA A 79 3.68 3.05 -5.63
CA ALA A 79 3.98 1.86 -4.86
C ALA A 79 5.49 1.66 -4.60
N GLY A 80 6.36 2.50 -5.18
CA GLY A 80 7.81 2.34 -5.10
C GLY A 80 8.31 1.12 -5.85
N VAL A 81 7.64 0.74 -6.94
CA VAL A 81 8.02 -0.40 -7.78
C VAL A 81 8.80 0.12 -8.97
N GLY A 82 10.11 -0.15 -9.01
CA GLY A 82 11.03 0.33 -10.05
C GLY A 82 11.00 -0.47 -11.36
N THR A 83 10.04 -1.38 -11.56
CA THR A 83 9.92 -2.16 -12.80
C THR A 83 9.13 -1.40 -13.86
N ALA A 84 9.49 -1.57 -15.13
CA ALA A 84 8.73 -0.98 -16.22
C ALA A 84 7.31 -1.57 -16.25
N LEU A 85 6.30 -0.74 -16.55
CA LEU A 85 4.90 -1.17 -16.59
C LEU A 85 4.67 -2.40 -17.51
N PRO A 86 5.25 -2.48 -18.71
CA PRO A 86 5.07 -3.66 -19.56
C PRO A 86 5.62 -4.94 -18.94
N ASP A 87 6.79 -4.86 -18.29
CA ASP A 87 7.42 -6.00 -17.61
C ASP A 87 6.61 -6.45 -16.40
N PHE A 88 6.09 -5.49 -15.63
CA PHE A 88 5.20 -5.77 -14.51
C PHE A 88 3.91 -6.48 -14.97
N VAL A 89 3.28 -5.98 -16.03
CA VAL A 89 2.04 -6.58 -16.57
C VAL A 89 2.31 -7.97 -17.15
N LEU A 90 3.44 -8.15 -17.84
CA LEU A 90 3.86 -9.45 -18.36
C LEU A 90 4.07 -10.45 -17.22
N LEU A 91 4.80 -10.04 -16.19
CA LEU A 91 5.10 -10.86 -15.03
C LEU A 91 3.83 -11.25 -14.27
N VAL A 92 2.91 -10.31 -14.05
CA VAL A 92 1.60 -10.60 -13.46
C VAL A 92 0.80 -11.54 -14.36
N GLY A 93 0.87 -11.37 -15.68
CA GLY A 93 0.24 -12.24 -16.66
C GLY A 93 0.75 -13.68 -16.60
N VAL A 94 2.07 -13.88 -16.59
CA VAL A 94 2.71 -15.20 -16.47
C VAL A 94 2.35 -15.86 -15.14
N ALA A 95 2.44 -15.12 -14.03
CA ALA A 95 2.05 -15.61 -12.71
C ALA A 95 0.57 -16.03 -12.68
N THR A 96 -0.30 -15.20 -13.25
CA THR A 96 -1.76 -15.46 -13.31
C THR A 96 -2.08 -16.71 -14.15
N LEU A 97 -1.41 -16.89 -15.29
CA LEU A 97 -1.58 -18.08 -16.14
C LEU A 97 -1.07 -19.34 -15.46
N GLY A 98 0.10 -19.28 -14.81
CA GLY A 98 0.65 -20.40 -14.04
C GLY A 98 -0.28 -20.82 -12.90
N LEU A 99 -0.82 -19.85 -12.17
CA LEU A 99 -1.80 -20.08 -11.11
C LEU A 99 -3.15 -20.60 -11.62
N GLY A 100 -3.60 -20.12 -12.78
CA GLY A 100 -4.79 -20.61 -13.45
C GLY A 100 -4.67 -22.08 -13.85
N ALA A 101 -3.52 -22.46 -14.42
CA ALA A 101 -3.25 -23.84 -14.83
C ALA A 101 -3.18 -24.79 -13.64
N THR A 102 -2.46 -24.41 -12.57
CA THR A 102 -2.38 -25.24 -11.35
C THR A 102 -3.74 -25.33 -10.64
N GLY A 103 -4.49 -24.23 -10.56
CA GLY A 103 -5.85 -24.20 -10.01
C GLY A 103 -6.82 -25.09 -10.79
N ALA A 104 -6.71 -25.12 -12.12
CA ALA A 104 -7.52 -25.99 -12.97
C ALA A 104 -7.19 -27.48 -12.77
N LEU A 105 -5.90 -27.82 -12.61
CA LEU A 105 -5.45 -29.19 -12.41
C LEU A 105 -5.83 -29.76 -11.04
N VAL A 106 -5.79 -28.95 -9.98
CA VAL A 106 -6.08 -29.40 -8.61
C VAL A 106 -7.58 -29.34 -8.29
N GLY A 107 -8.26 -28.32 -8.80
CA GLY A 107 -9.61 -27.95 -8.36
C GLY A 107 -10.68 -27.96 -9.45
N GLY A 108 -10.32 -28.32 -10.68
CA GLY A 108 -11.21 -28.27 -11.84
C GLY A 108 -11.31 -26.87 -12.47
N PRO A 109 -12.01 -26.76 -13.62
CA PRO A 109 -11.98 -25.56 -14.47
C PRO A 109 -12.53 -24.31 -13.78
N VAL A 110 -13.47 -24.46 -12.84
CA VAL A 110 -14.02 -23.33 -12.06
C VAL A 110 -12.95 -22.67 -11.20
N LEU A 111 -12.11 -23.46 -10.53
CA LEU A 111 -11.02 -22.93 -9.70
C LEU A 111 -9.91 -22.29 -10.54
N GLY A 112 -9.63 -22.83 -11.73
CA GLY A 112 -8.71 -22.21 -12.68
C GLY A 112 -9.18 -20.82 -13.13
N VAL A 113 -10.46 -20.66 -13.48
CA VAL A 113 -11.04 -19.35 -13.87
C VAL A 113 -10.98 -18.35 -12.71
N LEU A 114 -11.31 -18.78 -11.50
CA LEU A 114 -11.24 -17.92 -10.31
C LEU A 114 -9.80 -17.46 -10.02
N ALA A 115 -8.81 -18.34 -10.16
CA ALA A 115 -7.40 -17.98 -9.98
C ALA A 115 -6.92 -16.95 -11.02
N VAL A 116 -7.36 -17.09 -12.28
CA VAL A 116 -7.04 -16.13 -13.34
C VAL A 116 -7.65 -14.75 -13.07
N LEU A 117 -8.87 -14.69 -12.53
CA LEU A 117 -9.50 -13.43 -12.15
C LEU A 117 -8.87 -12.81 -10.89
N ALA A 118 -8.46 -13.64 -9.94
CA ALA A 118 -7.87 -13.20 -8.68
C ALA A 118 -6.48 -12.58 -8.85
N GLY A 119 -5.65 -13.08 -9.78
CA GLY A 119 -4.27 -12.60 -9.97
C GLY A 119 -4.16 -11.08 -10.22
N PRO A 120 -4.83 -10.51 -11.25
CA PRO A 120 -4.80 -9.08 -11.52
C PRO A 120 -5.45 -8.24 -10.42
N LEU A 121 -6.50 -8.75 -9.77
CA LEU A 121 -7.13 -8.07 -8.63
C LEU A 121 -6.19 -8.00 -7.43
N GLY A 122 -5.52 -9.11 -7.12
CA GLY A 122 -4.53 -9.22 -6.06
C GLY A 122 -3.36 -8.27 -6.29
N ALA A 123 -2.78 -8.26 -7.49
CA ALA A 123 -1.71 -7.33 -7.86
C ALA A 123 -2.12 -5.87 -7.67
N ARG A 124 -3.33 -5.48 -8.12
CA ARG A 124 -3.85 -4.12 -7.92
C ARG A 124 -4.04 -3.77 -6.44
N LEU A 125 -4.55 -4.70 -5.65
CA LEU A 125 -4.75 -4.50 -4.21
C LEU A 125 -3.42 -4.35 -3.49
N LEU A 126 -2.43 -5.19 -3.82
CA LEU A 126 -1.07 -5.12 -3.27
C LEU A 126 -0.41 -3.77 -3.58
N LEU A 127 -0.48 -3.30 -4.83
CA LEU A 127 0.03 -1.97 -5.19
C LEU A 127 -0.65 -0.86 -4.39
N ARG A 128 -1.97 -0.92 -4.23
CA ARG A 128 -2.72 0.07 -3.43
C ARG A 128 -2.31 0.05 -1.96
N VAL A 129 -2.17 -1.12 -1.36
CA VAL A 129 -1.73 -1.27 0.03
C VAL A 129 -0.30 -0.78 0.20
N ARG A 130 0.61 -1.11 -0.73
CA ARG A 130 2.01 -0.68 -0.69
C ARG A 130 2.14 0.83 -0.86
N ALA A 131 1.40 1.42 -1.80
CA ALA A 131 1.33 2.87 -1.96
C ALA A 131 0.77 3.55 -0.70
N ALA A 132 -0.33 3.05 -0.14
CA ALA A 132 -0.89 3.60 1.09
C ALA A 132 0.09 3.53 2.27
N ARG A 133 0.85 2.44 2.40
CA ARG A 133 1.91 2.30 3.42
C ARG A 133 3.05 3.29 3.20
N ARG A 134 3.54 3.46 1.97
CA ARG A 134 4.56 4.46 1.64
C ARG A 134 4.08 5.88 1.98
N ARG A 135 2.85 6.23 1.61
CA ARG A 135 2.26 7.55 1.93
C ARG A 135 2.16 7.80 3.42
N ALA A 136 1.72 6.79 4.19
CA ALA A 136 1.67 6.90 5.64
C ALA A 136 3.07 7.08 6.24
N ALA A 137 4.07 6.31 5.78
CA ALA A 137 5.45 6.45 6.23
C ALA A 137 6.02 7.84 5.91
N PHE A 138 5.77 8.37 4.71
CA PHE A 138 6.18 9.73 4.33
C PHE A 138 5.55 10.80 5.24
N ALA A 139 4.25 10.69 5.52
CA ALA A 139 3.56 11.62 6.41
C ALA A 139 4.05 11.54 7.87
N ASP A 140 4.43 10.34 8.34
CA ASP A 140 4.99 10.12 9.67
C ASP A 140 6.45 10.59 9.79
N GLN A 141 7.20 10.65 8.68
CA GLN A 141 8.62 11.09 8.62
C GLN A 141 8.77 12.59 8.34
N LEU A 142 7.68 13.29 8.01
CA LEU A 142 7.73 14.64 7.48
C LEU A 142 8.23 15.66 8.51
N ASP A 143 7.79 15.57 9.77
CA ASP A 143 8.20 16.50 10.82
C ASP A 143 9.71 16.45 11.11
N ASP A 144 10.29 15.25 11.15
CA ASP A 144 11.73 15.08 11.35
C ASP A 144 12.53 15.56 10.13
N SER A 145 12.00 15.35 8.92
CA SER A 145 12.62 15.85 7.69
C SER A 145 12.64 17.39 7.62
N LEU A 146 11.56 18.04 8.04
CA LEU A 146 11.48 19.50 8.12
C LEU A 146 12.45 20.06 9.17
N GLN A 147 12.61 19.38 10.30
CA GLN A 147 13.56 19.77 11.33
C GLN A 147 15.01 19.69 10.84
N LEU A 148 15.34 18.67 10.05
CA LEU A 148 16.64 18.55 9.39
C LEU A 148 16.88 19.67 8.36
N MET A 149 15.85 20.05 7.61
CA MET A 149 15.95 21.19 6.69
C MET A 149 16.14 22.51 7.45
N ALA A 150 15.36 22.74 8.51
CA ALA A 150 15.43 23.95 9.31
C ALA A 150 16.79 24.10 10.01
N SER A 151 17.36 23.00 10.54
CA SER A 151 18.70 23.02 11.13
C SER A 151 19.79 23.34 10.10
N SER A 152 19.69 22.75 8.90
CA SER A 152 20.61 23.02 7.79
C SER A 152 20.54 24.48 7.33
N LEU A 153 19.33 25.03 7.22
CA LEU A 153 19.12 26.44 6.89
C LEU A 153 19.67 27.38 7.98
N ARG A 154 19.46 27.05 9.27
CA ARG A 154 20.06 27.80 10.41
C ARG A 154 21.59 27.77 10.40
N ALA A 155 22.19 26.69 9.91
CA ALA A 155 23.63 26.59 9.69
C ALA A 155 24.13 27.40 8.47
N GLY A 156 23.22 28.08 7.75
CA GLY A 156 23.55 28.92 6.60
C GLY A 156 23.65 28.15 5.27
N HIS A 157 23.21 26.90 5.21
CA HIS A 157 23.13 26.17 3.95
C HIS A 157 22.00 26.70 3.06
N SER A 158 22.18 26.57 1.73
CA SER A 158 21.13 26.91 0.78
C SER A 158 19.96 25.93 0.90
N LEU A 159 18.75 26.38 0.53
CA LEU A 159 17.55 25.52 0.53
C LEU A 159 17.77 24.21 -0.23
N LEU A 160 18.37 24.26 -1.42
CA LEU A 160 18.62 23.05 -2.20
C LEU A 160 19.58 22.09 -1.49
N ARG A 161 20.58 22.60 -0.74
CA ARG A 161 21.46 21.78 0.08
C ARG A 161 20.74 21.18 1.28
N SER A 162 19.80 21.92 1.89
CA SER A 162 18.95 21.39 2.97
C SER A 162 18.02 20.27 2.47
N VAL A 163 17.46 20.39 1.26
CA VAL A 163 16.70 19.32 0.59
C VAL A 163 17.62 18.11 0.31
N ASP A 164 18.85 18.35 -0.13
CA ASP A 164 19.85 17.30 -0.37
C ASP A 164 20.24 16.54 0.91
N SER A 165 20.35 17.22 2.05
CA SER A 165 20.56 16.56 3.35
C SER A 165 19.45 15.57 3.69
N VAL A 166 18.17 15.95 3.51
CA VAL A 166 17.04 15.03 3.72
C VAL A 166 17.13 13.82 2.80
N SER A 167 17.55 14.00 1.55
CA SER A 167 17.70 12.89 0.60
C SER A 167 18.73 11.84 1.03
N HIS A 168 19.71 12.21 1.86
CA HIS A 168 20.77 11.31 2.34
C HIS A 168 20.50 10.77 3.74
N GLU A 169 19.85 11.55 4.61
CA GLU A 169 19.72 11.25 6.03
C GLU A 169 18.35 10.67 6.41
N ALA A 170 17.30 10.92 5.61
CA ALA A 170 15.97 10.40 5.91
C ALA A 170 15.80 8.92 5.51
N GLU A 171 14.88 8.24 6.19
CA GLU A 171 14.48 6.89 5.81
C GLU A 171 13.63 6.89 4.52
N SER A 172 13.63 5.75 3.80
CA SER A 172 12.69 5.54 2.69
C SER A 172 11.26 5.48 3.24
N PRO A 173 10.26 6.08 2.56
CA PRO A 173 10.31 6.64 1.20
C PRO A 173 10.73 8.12 1.10
N THR A 174 10.91 8.84 2.20
CA THR A 174 11.16 10.29 2.17
C THR A 174 12.49 10.63 1.50
N SER A 175 13.56 9.88 1.77
CA SER A 175 14.85 10.08 1.08
C SER A 175 14.75 9.90 -0.44
N GLU A 176 13.98 8.92 -0.92
CA GLU A 176 13.80 8.67 -2.36
C GLU A 176 13.08 9.84 -3.06
N GLU A 177 12.05 10.39 -2.42
CA GLU A 177 11.28 11.52 -2.97
C GLU A 177 12.10 12.81 -2.96
N PHE A 178 12.87 13.06 -1.88
CA PHE A 178 13.77 14.21 -1.80
C PHE A 178 14.96 14.09 -2.76
N ALA A 179 15.52 12.90 -2.95
CA ALA A 179 16.55 12.65 -3.96
C ALA A 179 16.04 12.96 -5.37
N ARG A 180 14.77 12.66 -5.65
CA ARG A 180 14.14 13.02 -6.91
C ARG A 180 14.05 14.53 -7.09
N ILE A 181 13.62 15.27 -6.06
CA ILE A 181 13.58 16.75 -6.09
C ILE A 181 14.96 17.32 -6.44
N VAL A 182 16.01 16.84 -5.76
CA VAL A 182 17.39 17.29 -6.02
C VAL A 182 17.80 17.00 -7.45
N ASN A 183 17.55 15.79 -7.94
CA ASN A 183 17.94 15.38 -9.29
C ASN A 183 17.20 16.20 -10.37
N GLU A 184 15.90 16.42 -10.21
CA GLU A 184 15.10 17.24 -11.13
C GLU A 184 15.54 18.70 -11.13
N THR A 185 15.84 19.26 -9.95
CA THR A 185 16.35 20.63 -9.85
C THR A 185 17.74 20.77 -10.47
N ARG A 186 18.62 19.76 -10.31
CA ARG A 186 19.98 19.75 -10.91
C ARG A 186 19.95 19.74 -12.44
N VAL A 187 18.92 19.18 -13.06
CA VAL A 187 18.74 19.21 -14.53
C VAL A 187 17.94 20.43 -15.01
N GLY A 188 17.65 21.39 -14.11
CA GLY A 188 17.08 22.69 -14.45
C GLY A 188 15.57 22.82 -14.29
N ARG A 189 14.88 21.84 -13.68
CA ARG A 189 13.46 21.99 -13.30
C ARG A 189 13.32 22.96 -12.13
N ASP A 190 12.21 23.71 -12.07
CA ASP A 190 11.96 24.54 -10.89
C ASP A 190 11.72 23.68 -9.64
N LEU A 191 12.27 24.13 -8.52
CA LEU A 191 12.18 23.45 -7.23
C LEU A 191 10.74 23.37 -6.70
N GLY A 192 9.93 24.41 -6.93
CA GLY A 192 8.52 24.45 -6.54
C GLY A 192 7.72 23.38 -7.26
N ASP A 193 7.86 23.30 -8.59
CA ASP A 193 7.21 22.27 -9.40
C ASP A 193 7.58 20.84 -8.94
N ALA A 194 8.85 20.63 -8.58
CA ALA A 194 9.32 19.33 -8.08
C ALA A 194 8.74 18.99 -6.70
N LEU A 195 8.60 19.98 -5.81
CA LEU A 195 7.96 19.82 -4.50
C LEU A 195 6.47 19.50 -4.65
N ASP A 196 5.76 20.21 -5.54
CA ASP A 196 4.33 19.99 -5.80
C ASP A 196 4.06 18.60 -6.39
N GLU A 197 4.92 18.12 -7.30
CA GLU A 197 4.79 16.77 -7.84
C GLU A 197 4.96 15.68 -6.77
N VAL A 198 5.90 15.88 -5.82
CA VAL A 198 6.03 14.99 -4.66
C VAL A 198 4.77 15.05 -3.79
N ALA A 199 4.21 16.24 -3.56
CA ALA A 199 2.99 16.41 -2.79
C ALA A 199 1.81 15.64 -3.40
N GLU A 200 1.64 15.71 -4.73
CA GLU A 200 0.62 14.96 -5.47
C GLU A 200 0.88 13.45 -5.44
N ARG A 201 2.13 13.02 -5.69
CA ARG A 201 2.50 11.59 -5.72
C ARG A 201 2.25 10.93 -4.37
N MET A 202 2.70 11.59 -3.30
CA MET A 202 2.50 11.14 -1.92
C MET A 202 1.11 11.42 -1.38
N GLY A 203 0.31 12.26 -2.05
CA GLY A 203 -1.04 12.63 -1.61
C GLY A 203 -1.03 13.18 -0.18
N SER A 204 -0.08 14.05 0.12
CA SER A 204 0.16 14.60 1.45
C SER A 204 -0.21 16.08 1.48
N ASP A 205 -1.38 16.40 2.06
CA ASP A 205 -1.82 17.79 2.25
C ASP A 205 -0.82 18.58 3.11
N ASP A 206 -0.19 17.90 4.07
CA ASP A 206 0.82 18.48 4.96
C ASP A 206 2.07 18.91 4.15
N PHE A 207 2.43 18.15 3.11
CA PHE A 207 3.55 18.51 2.22
C PHE A 207 3.17 19.59 1.20
N VAL A 208 1.90 19.66 0.78
CA VAL A 208 1.41 20.80 -0.03
C VAL A 208 1.62 22.12 0.72
N TRP A 209 1.31 22.17 2.02
CA TRP A 209 1.55 23.37 2.83
C TRP A 209 3.03 23.70 2.97
N VAL A 210 3.90 22.69 3.08
CA VAL A 210 5.35 22.89 3.08
C VAL A 210 5.82 23.50 1.77
N ALA A 211 5.40 22.94 0.63
CA ALA A 211 5.77 23.44 -0.70
C ALA A 211 5.33 24.89 -0.89
N GLN A 212 4.09 25.21 -0.50
CA GLN A 212 3.55 26.57 -0.53
C GLN A 212 4.31 27.53 0.39
N ALA A 213 4.63 27.10 1.62
CA ALA A 213 5.40 27.91 2.55
C ALA A 213 6.80 28.23 1.98
N ILE A 214 7.46 27.25 1.37
CA ILE A 214 8.75 27.44 0.69
C ILE A 214 8.60 28.41 -0.50
N ALA A 215 7.57 28.25 -1.32
CA ALA A 215 7.33 29.10 -2.49
C ALA A 215 7.11 30.57 -2.10
N ILE A 216 6.20 30.83 -1.15
CA ILE A 216 5.93 32.18 -0.61
C ILE A 216 7.21 32.78 -0.03
N HIS A 217 7.98 31.98 0.70
CA HIS A 217 9.20 32.46 1.34
C HIS A 217 10.31 32.79 0.34
N ARG A 218 10.39 32.06 -0.79
CA ARG A 218 11.32 32.39 -1.88
C ARG A 218 11.00 33.74 -2.52
N GLU A 219 9.72 34.12 -2.59
CA GLU A 219 9.28 35.39 -3.18
C GLU A 219 9.41 36.58 -2.21
N VAL A 220 8.97 36.40 -0.96
CA VAL A 220 8.88 37.48 0.04
C VAL A 220 10.17 37.63 0.84
N GLY A 221 10.96 36.56 0.97
CA GLY A 221 12.16 36.51 1.80
C GLY A 221 11.87 36.34 3.29
N GLY A 222 12.94 36.25 4.11
CA GLY A 222 12.87 36.12 5.57
C GLY A 222 13.62 34.91 6.12
N ASN A 223 13.26 34.45 7.33
CA ASN A 223 13.85 33.28 7.96
C ASN A 223 13.08 31.98 7.63
N LEU A 224 13.48 31.28 6.55
CA LEU A 224 12.81 30.04 6.14
C LEU A 224 12.91 28.95 7.20
N ALA A 225 13.99 28.94 7.99
CA ALA A 225 14.16 27.95 9.04
C ALA A 225 13.06 28.07 10.12
N GLU A 226 12.68 29.30 10.48
CA GLU A 226 11.60 29.55 11.43
C GLU A 226 10.24 29.12 10.87
N VAL A 227 9.99 29.37 9.58
CA VAL A 227 8.77 28.92 8.90
C VAL A 227 8.70 27.39 8.86
N LEU A 228 9.79 26.71 8.51
CA LEU A 228 9.84 25.24 8.49
C LEU A 228 9.73 24.64 9.89
N ASP A 229 10.34 25.25 10.92
CA ASP A 229 10.19 24.83 12.31
C ASP A 229 8.73 24.95 12.78
N ALA A 230 8.04 26.05 12.44
CA ALA A 230 6.64 26.24 12.78
C ALA A 230 5.72 25.23 12.08
N VAL A 231 5.89 25.02 10.78
CA VAL A 231 5.11 24.04 10.01
C VAL A 231 5.38 22.62 10.51
N GLY A 232 6.64 22.27 10.73
CA GLY A 232 7.04 20.97 11.29
C GLY A 232 6.46 20.73 12.68
N HIS A 233 6.44 21.75 13.55
CA HIS A 233 5.80 21.66 14.86
C HIS A 233 4.30 21.38 14.75
N THR A 234 3.57 22.14 13.91
CA THR A 234 2.13 21.90 13.69
C THR A 234 1.85 20.50 13.13
N ILE A 235 2.66 20.00 12.20
CA ILE A 235 2.53 18.64 11.67
C ILE A 235 2.76 17.61 12.78
N ARG A 236 3.80 17.79 13.60
CA ARG A 236 4.12 16.91 14.74
C ARG A 236 2.97 16.84 15.75
N GLU A 237 2.36 17.99 16.09
CA GLU A 237 1.18 18.05 16.97
C GLU A 237 -0.01 17.31 16.36
N ARG A 238 -0.30 17.54 15.06
CA ARG A 238 -1.38 16.83 14.36
C ARG A 238 -1.14 15.32 14.30
N ASN A 239 0.09 14.89 14.07
CA ASN A 239 0.47 13.47 14.08
C ASN A 239 0.35 12.86 15.48
N ALA A 240 0.73 13.60 16.54
CA ALA A 240 0.54 13.17 17.92
C ALA A 240 -0.95 12.98 18.26
N ILE A 241 -1.80 13.93 17.88
CA ILE A 241 -3.26 13.83 18.06
C ILE A 241 -3.83 12.64 17.28
N ARG A 242 -3.45 12.46 16.00
CA ARG A 242 -3.86 11.30 15.18
C ARG A 242 -3.48 9.98 15.85
N ARG A 243 -2.25 9.85 16.37
CA ARG A 243 -1.78 8.66 17.10
C ARG A 243 -2.56 8.44 18.38
N GLN A 244 -2.82 9.47 19.16
CA GLN A 244 -3.61 9.39 20.39
C GLN A 244 -5.05 8.94 20.10
N VAL A 245 -5.70 9.54 19.10
CA VAL A 245 -7.05 9.13 18.66
C VAL A 245 -7.06 7.68 18.19
N LYS A 246 -6.05 7.26 17.42
CA LYS A 246 -5.93 5.87 16.96
C LYS A 246 -5.77 4.89 18.13
N ALA A 247 -4.96 5.23 19.13
CA ALA A 247 -4.76 4.42 20.33
C ALA A 247 -6.05 4.29 21.15
N LEU A 248 -6.70 5.42 21.48
CA LEU A 248 -7.97 5.44 22.21
C LEU A 248 -9.09 4.70 21.44
N SER A 249 -9.15 4.88 20.13
CA SER A 249 -10.11 4.16 19.28
C SER A 249 -9.83 2.66 19.21
N ALA A 250 -8.56 2.24 19.27
CA ALA A 250 -8.19 0.83 19.21
C ALA A 250 -8.71 0.06 20.43
N GLU A 251 -8.66 0.66 21.62
CA GLU A 251 -9.25 0.10 22.83
C GLU A 251 -10.77 -0.14 22.68
N GLY A 252 -11.49 0.89 22.23
CA GLY A 252 -12.93 0.76 21.95
C GLY A 252 -13.26 -0.30 20.89
N LYS A 253 -12.46 -0.38 19.82
CA LYS A 253 -12.61 -1.40 18.76
C LYS A 253 -12.33 -2.81 19.28
N LEU A 254 -11.33 -2.99 20.12
CA LEU A 254 -10.97 -4.29 20.68
C LEU A 254 -12.06 -4.78 21.63
N SER A 255 -12.52 -3.94 22.56
CA SER A 255 -13.64 -4.24 23.46
C SER A 255 -14.90 -4.59 22.69
N ALA A 256 -15.19 -3.83 21.62
CA ALA A 256 -16.31 -4.10 20.74
C ALA A 256 -16.21 -5.46 20.02
N THR A 257 -15.01 -5.80 19.55
CA THR A 257 -14.73 -7.06 18.87
C THR A 257 -14.89 -8.24 19.82
N VAL A 258 -14.36 -8.14 21.05
CA VAL A 258 -14.49 -9.18 22.08
C VAL A 258 -15.95 -9.40 22.46
N LEU A 259 -16.69 -8.32 22.72
CA LEU A 259 -18.12 -8.40 23.10
C LEU A 259 -18.96 -9.04 22.00
N MET A 260 -18.72 -8.68 20.73
CA MET A 260 -19.40 -9.27 19.58
C MET A 260 -18.98 -10.72 19.32
N ALA A 261 -17.75 -11.11 19.65
CA ALA A 261 -17.26 -12.48 19.47
C ALA A 261 -17.76 -13.43 20.57
N LEU A 262 -18.07 -12.92 21.77
CA LEU A 262 -18.42 -13.72 22.95
C LEU A 262 -19.60 -14.69 22.72
N PRO A 263 -20.74 -14.30 22.11
CA PRO A 263 -21.86 -15.22 21.88
C PRO A 263 -21.48 -16.38 20.96
N PHE A 264 -20.71 -16.11 19.92
CA PHE A 264 -20.21 -17.14 19.01
C PHE A 264 -19.22 -18.07 19.71
N GLY A 265 -18.35 -17.53 20.56
CA GLY A 265 -17.44 -18.31 21.40
C GLY A 265 -18.18 -19.25 22.34
N ILE A 266 -19.25 -18.78 23.00
CA ILE A 266 -20.10 -19.59 23.88
C ILE A 266 -20.82 -20.68 23.08
N ILE A 267 -21.37 -20.37 21.91
CA ILE A 267 -22.02 -21.36 21.04
C ILE A 267 -21.01 -22.42 20.60
N ALA A 268 -19.81 -22.02 20.18
CA ALA A 268 -18.75 -22.94 19.79
C ALA A 268 -18.34 -23.85 20.97
N PHE A 269 -18.13 -23.27 22.15
CA PHE A 269 -17.80 -24.02 23.36
C PHE A 269 -18.91 -25.01 23.75
N LEU A 270 -20.17 -24.59 23.77
CA LEU A 270 -21.31 -25.45 24.08
C LEU A 270 -21.51 -26.55 23.02
N SER A 271 -21.17 -26.29 21.76
CA SER A 271 -21.26 -27.31 20.71
C SER A 271 -20.34 -28.51 20.96
N VAL A 272 -19.21 -28.28 21.64
CA VAL A 272 -18.25 -29.33 22.00
C VAL A 272 -18.60 -29.95 23.35
N THR A 273 -18.91 -29.13 24.36
CA THR A 273 -19.11 -29.60 25.74
C THR A 273 -20.50 -30.19 25.98
N ASN A 274 -21.55 -29.63 25.36
CA ASN A 274 -22.93 -30.08 25.55
C ASN A 274 -23.79 -29.88 24.28
N PRO A 275 -23.59 -30.72 23.25
CA PRO A 275 -24.33 -30.59 21.99
C PRO A 275 -25.85 -30.79 22.15
N ALA A 276 -26.27 -31.58 23.14
CA ALA A 276 -27.69 -31.80 23.43
C ALA A 276 -28.41 -30.54 23.91
N TYR A 277 -27.70 -29.59 24.52
CA TYR A 277 -28.25 -28.30 24.93
C TYR A 277 -28.60 -27.42 23.71
N LEU A 278 -27.69 -27.30 22.74
CA LEU A 278 -27.93 -26.52 21.51
C LEU A 278 -28.99 -27.17 20.62
N ALA A 279 -29.07 -28.51 20.60
CA ALA A 279 -30.05 -29.24 19.80
C ALA A 279 -31.52 -28.87 20.16
N LYS A 280 -31.79 -28.46 21.41
CA LYS A 280 -33.14 -28.02 21.82
C LYS A 280 -33.60 -26.76 21.08
N PHE A 281 -32.67 -25.88 20.68
CA PHE A 281 -32.98 -24.67 19.93
C PHE A 281 -33.28 -24.95 18.45
N THR A 282 -32.78 -26.06 17.89
CA THR A 282 -32.99 -26.42 16.47
C THR A 282 -34.14 -27.42 16.26
N GLN A 283 -34.74 -27.92 17.33
CA GLN A 283 -35.83 -28.90 17.25
C GLN A 283 -37.24 -28.29 17.30
N SER A 284 -37.39 -27.01 17.68
CA SER A 284 -38.69 -26.35 17.82
C SER A 284 -38.76 -25.04 17.04
N LEU A 285 -39.95 -24.69 16.53
CA LEU A 285 -40.20 -23.42 15.85
C LEU A 285 -39.89 -22.22 16.76
N ALA A 286 -40.19 -22.35 18.05
CA ALA A 286 -39.86 -21.34 19.06
C ALA A 286 -38.35 -21.14 19.21
N GLY A 287 -37.55 -22.22 19.14
CA GLY A 287 -36.08 -22.13 19.21
C GLY A 287 -35.47 -21.37 18.02
N TYR A 288 -35.96 -21.63 16.80
CA TYR A 288 -35.56 -20.85 15.62
C TYR A 288 -35.96 -19.38 15.72
N ALA A 289 -37.15 -19.08 16.26
CA ALA A 289 -37.57 -17.69 16.50
C ALA A 289 -36.65 -16.97 17.50
N MET A 290 -36.24 -17.63 18.59
CA MET A 290 -35.28 -17.06 19.56
C MET A 290 -33.91 -16.79 18.94
N LEU A 291 -33.40 -17.72 18.10
CA LEU A 291 -32.14 -17.52 17.38
C LEU A 291 -32.23 -16.36 16.39
N ALA A 292 -33.35 -16.22 15.68
CA ALA A 292 -33.58 -15.10 14.76
C ALA A 292 -33.61 -13.75 15.50
N VAL A 293 -34.28 -13.67 16.65
CA VAL A 293 -34.31 -12.46 17.49
C VAL A 293 -32.91 -12.15 18.03
N ALA A 294 -32.16 -13.15 18.50
CA ALA A 294 -30.80 -12.97 18.99
C ALA A 294 -29.85 -12.47 17.88
N ALA A 295 -29.95 -13.03 16.68
CA ALA A 295 -29.17 -12.58 15.51
C ALA A 295 -29.52 -11.14 15.12
N MET A 296 -30.80 -10.78 15.16
CA MET A 296 -31.25 -9.41 14.90
C MET A 296 -30.73 -8.43 15.94
N MET A 297 -30.82 -8.76 17.24
CA MET A 297 -30.26 -7.94 18.31
C MET A 297 -28.73 -7.80 18.19
N MET A 298 -28.02 -8.87 17.82
CA MET A 298 -26.57 -8.80 17.55
C MET A 298 -26.26 -7.88 16.37
N ALA A 299 -27.02 -7.95 15.28
CA ALA A 299 -26.83 -7.07 14.12
C ALA A 299 -27.05 -5.60 14.48
N VAL A 300 -28.12 -5.30 15.24
CA VAL A 300 -28.41 -3.94 15.72
C VAL A 300 -27.32 -3.44 16.68
N GLY A 301 -26.94 -4.25 17.67
CA GLY A 301 -25.87 -3.91 18.61
C GLY A 301 -24.53 -3.70 17.92
N GLY A 302 -24.16 -4.57 16.99
CA GLY A 302 -22.94 -4.45 16.20
C GLY A 302 -22.92 -3.21 15.31
N PHE A 303 -24.05 -2.86 14.69
CA PHE A 303 -24.17 -1.62 13.93
C PHE A 303 -24.00 -0.38 14.82
N TRP A 304 -24.65 -0.38 15.99
CA TRP A 304 -24.56 0.73 16.94
C TRP A 304 -23.13 0.93 17.42
N LEU A 305 -22.47 -0.18 17.79
CA LEU A 305 -21.09 -0.19 18.24
C LEU A 305 -20.11 0.26 17.16
N LYS A 306 -20.30 -0.20 15.91
CA LYS A 306 -19.51 0.27 14.75
C LYS A 306 -19.64 1.79 14.57
N LYS A 307 -20.84 2.34 14.77
CA LYS A 307 -21.10 3.78 14.61
C LYS A 307 -20.48 4.60 15.73
N THR A 308 -20.58 4.15 16.99
CA THR A 308 -20.03 4.85 18.15
C THR A 308 -18.50 4.84 18.16
N VAL A 309 -17.88 3.74 17.72
CA VAL A 309 -16.42 3.58 17.72
C VAL A 309 -15.76 4.17 16.46
N ALA A 310 -16.55 4.52 15.44
CA ALA A 310 -16.04 5.19 14.24
C ALA A 310 -15.81 6.69 14.51
N ILE A 311 -14.70 7.00 15.18
CA ILE A 311 -14.20 8.38 15.27
C ILE A 311 -13.65 8.77 13.90
N ARG A 312 -14.31 9.70 13.20
CA ARG A 312 -13.77 10.35 11.99
C ARG A 312 -13.01 11.59 12.43
N PHE A 313 -11.79 11.71 11.95
CA PHE A 313 -10.98 12.92 11.96
C PHE A 313 -10.79 13.35 10.50
#